data_AF-C5BVD3-F1
#
_entry.id   AF-C5BVD3-F1
#
_cell.length_a   1.000
_cell.length_b   1.000
_cell.length_c   1.000
_cell.angle_alpha   90.00
_cell.angle_beta   90.00
_cell.angle_gamma   90.00
#
_symmetry.space_group_name_H-M   'P 1'
#
loop_
_entity.id
_entity.type
_entity.pdbx_description
1 polymer ?
#
loop_
_entity_poly.entity_id
_entity_poly.type
_entity_poly.pdbx_seq_one_letter_code
_entity_poly.pdbx_strand_id
1 'polypeptide(L)' 'MLLRIDGRELRMFSTLTTFGTPMDVALDEVVIEAYYPADEESAAFFTA' A
#
# COMPACT_ATOMS: atom_id res chain seq x y z
N MET A 1 1.81 9.58 -1.43
CA MET A 1 0.89 9.92 -0.32
C MET A 1 1.70 10.42 0.87
N LEU A 2 1.20 11.40 1.62
CA LEU A 2 1.79 11.86 2.88
C LEU A 2 0.90 11.41 4.04
N LEU A 3 1.46 10.68 5.00
CA LEU A 3 0.78 10.27 6.23
C LEU A 3 1.39 11.01 7.42
N ARG A 4 0.57 11.36 8.41
CA ARG A 4 1.04 11.96 9.66
C ARG A 4 0.69 11.03 10.83
N ILE A 5 1.71 10.46 11.46
CA ILE A 5 1.57 9.50 12.56
C ILE A 5 2.51 9.92 13.68
N ASP A 6 1.99 10.08 14.91
CA ASP A 6 2.76 10.46 16.10
C ASP A 6 3.70 11.67 15.90
N GLY A 7 3.23 12.66 15.13
CA GLY A 7 3.99 13.88 14.83
C GLY A 7 5.05 13.73 13.73
N ARG A 8 5.22 12.54 13.14
CA ARG A 8 6.10 12.28 12.00
C ARG A 8 5.34 12.37 10.68
N GLU A 9 6.02 12.83 9.64
CA GLU A 9 5.52 12.81 8.26
C GLU A 9 6.15 11.62 7.53
N LEU A 10 5.33 10.71 7.00
CA LEU A 10 5.76 9.54 6.24
C LEU A 10 5.36 9.72 4.77
N ARG A 11 6.34 9.63 3.88
CA ARG A 11 6.12 9.61 2.44
C ARG A 11 5.92 8.16 2.01
N MET A 12 4.77 7.88 1.40
CA MET A 12 4.38 6.54 1.01
C MET A 12 4.02 6.48 -0.47
N PHE A 13 4.27 5.35 -1.10
CA PHE A 13 3.62 4.97 -2.36
C PHE A 13 2.83 3.68 -2.14
N SER A 14 1.85 3.41 -3.00
CA SER A 14 1.11 2.17 -2.95
C SER A 14 1.19 1.40 -4.26
N THR A 15 1.00 0.09 -4.16
CA THR A 15 0.83 -0.79 -5.30
C THR A 15 -0.54 -1.45 -5.20
N LEU A 16 -1.24 -1.55 -6.32
CA LEU A 16 -2.48 -2.30 -6.42
C LEU A 16 -2.17 -3.65 -7.09
N THR A 17 -2.52 -4.74 -6.43
CA THR A 17 -2.45 -6.09 -6.98
C THR A 17 -3.87 -6.62 -7.15
N THR A 18 -4.25 -6.87 -8.41
CA THR A 18 -5.57 -7.40 -8.75
C THR A 18 -5.49 -8.91 -8.95
N PHE A 19 -6.31 -9.65 -8.21
CA PHE A 19 -6.51 -11.09 -8.39
C PHE A 19 -7.76 -11.31 -9.26
N GLY A 20 -7.55 -11.57 -10.55
CA GLY A 20 -8.60 -12.00 -11.45
C GLY A 20 -8.82 -13.51 -11.39
N THR A 21 -10.07 -13.97 -11.38
CA THR A 21 -10.42 -15.38 -11.61
C THR A 21 -10.79 -15.58 -13.08
N PRO A 22 -10.27 -16.61 -13.78
CA PRO A 22 -10.66 -16.84 -15.18
C PRO A 22 -12.13 -17.26 -15.28
N MET A 23 -12.88 -16.49 -16.08
CA MET A 23 -14.17 -16.78 -16.73
C MET A 23 -15.50 -16.61 -15.96
N ASP A 24 -16.33 -15.77 -16.57
CA ASP A 24 -17.80 -15.82 -16.68
C ASP A 24 -18.69 -15.73 -15.44
N VAL A 25 -18.17 -15.32 -14.28
CA VAL A 25 -19.02 -15.00 -13.13
C VAL A 25 -18.63 -13.64 -12.60
N ALA A 26 -19.63 -12.81 -12.30
CA ALA A 26 -19.54 -11.46 -11.74
C ALA A 26 -18.95 -11.45 -10.32
N LEU A 27 -17.79 -12.08 -10.14
CA LEU A 27 -16.97 -11.96 -8.95
C LEU A 27 -16.24 -10.63 -9.03
N ASP A 28 -16.46 -9.77 -8.04
CA ASP A 28 -15.68 -8.55 -7.89
C ASP A 28 -14.20 -8.92 -7.83
N GLU A 29 -13.40 -8.26 -8.66
CA GLU A 29 -11.95 -8.43 -8.67
C GLU A 29 -11.43 -8.13 -7.26
N VAL A 30 -10.70 -9.09 -6.66
CA VAL A 30 -10.07 -8.84 -5.36
C VAL A 30 -8.85 -7.96 -5.61
N VAL A 31 -8.86 -6.76 -5.05
CA VAL A 31 -7.74 -5.83 -5.11
C VAL A 31 -7.07 -5.74 -3.75
N ILE A 32 -5.75 -5.98 -3.72
CA ILE A 32 -4.91 -5.70 -2.55
C ILE A 32 -4.16 -4.41 -2.80
N GLU A 33 -4.34 -3.42 -1.92
CA GLU A 33 -3.49 -2.24 -1.87
C GLU A 33 -2.42 -2.42 -0.78
N ALA A 34 -1.16 -2.36 -1.19
CA ALA A 34 -0.01 -2.39 -0.30
C ALA A 34 0.68 -1.03 -0.27
N TYR A 35 1.08 -0.57 0.91
CA TYR A 35 1.75 0.72 1.12
C TYR A 35 3.21 0.52 1.50
N TYR A 36 4.10 1.28 0.87
CA TYR A 36 5.54 1.19 1.05
C TYR A 36 6.14 2.57 1.35
N PRO A 37 7.19 2.63 2.19
CA PRO A 37 7.92 3.88 2.41
C PRO A 37 8.59 4.34 1.12
N ALA A 38 8.45 5.63 0.80
CA ALA A 38 9.00 6.24 -0.41
C ALA A 38 10.43 6.78 -0.22
N ASP A 39 10.91 6.84 1.01
CA ASP A 39 12.26 7.28 1.37
C ASP A 39 12.79 6.52 2.61
N GLU A 40 14.10 6.62 2.87
CA GLU A 40 14.77 5.94 3.99
C GLU A 40 14.25 6.43 5.36
N GLU A 41 13.92 7.71 5.47
CA GLU A 41 13.37 8.30 6.70
C GLU A 41 12.02 7.66 7.06
N SER A 42 11.15 7.50 6.09
CA SER A 42 9.85 6.84 6.26
C SER A 42 10.01 5.33 6.49
N ALA A 43 11.02 4.69 5.88
CA ALA A 43 11.30 3.27 6.08
C ALA A 43 11.76 2.96 7.51
N ALA A 44 12.58 3.84 8.09
CA ALA A 44 13.08 3.70 9.45
C ALA A 44 11.96 3.68 10.52
N PHE A 45 10.76 4.17 10.20
CA PHE A 45 9.59 4.08 11.07
C PHE A 45 9.14 2.62 11.32
N PHE A 46 9.37 1.70 10.38
CA PHE A 46 8.88 0.32 10.43
C PHE A 46 9.93 -0.70 10.91
N THR A 47 11.17 -0.27 11.11
CA THR A 47 12.28 -1.12 11.58
C THR A 47 12.56 -0.82 13.05
N ALA A 48 11.92 -1.55 13.95
CA ALA A 48 12.17 -1.49 15.39
C ALA A 48 13.54 -2.09 15.77
#